data_AF-A0A7Y5VTY0-F1
#
_entry.id   AF-A0A7Y5VTY0-F1
#
_cell.length_a   1.000
_cell.length_b   1.000
_cell.length_c   1.000
_cell.angle_alpha   90.00
_cell.angle_beta   90.00
_cell.angle_gamma   90.00
#
_symmetry.space_group_name_H-M   'P 1'
#
loop_
_entity.id
_entity.type
_entity.pdbx_description
1 polymer ?
#
loop_
_entity_poly.entity_id
_entity_poly.type
_entity_poly.pdbx_seq_one_letter_code
_entity_poly.pdbx_strand_id
1 'polypeptide(L)'
;PLGAPGMWDFPDARRIGRRLHARACDDVVGVAAILCFLDNLCRKKTPARCHAFFTRAEEVGFGGALAACADGAVPRDAIVVAIECSKAIAGVLLGDGPVLRVGDKATVFTPAATAFCQTVAEDLAKADSAFRFQRKLMDGGTCESTVYCHYGYDATGICLPLLNYHNMDVERGRIAPEIIDLDDLDNLVAWFEALATTRRVFDGSHPGLDQRLDSLLRKHRPTLLATARAVRRDAAGH
;
A
#
# COMPACT_ATOMS: atom_id res chain seq x y z
N PRO A 1 -23.48 -15.57 -1.19
CA PRO A 1 -24.29 -15.37 0.04
C PRO A 1 -24.01 -16.51 1.02
N LEU A 2 -24.34 -16.35 2.32
CA LEU A 2 -24.25 -17.46 3.28
C LEU A 2 -25.06 -18.66 2.75
N GLY A 3 -24.46 -19.85 2.72
CA GLY A 3 -25.08 -21.07 2.18
C GLY A 3 -25.09 -21.20 0.64
N ALA A 4 -24.39 -20.32 -0.10
CA ALA A 4 -24.22 -20.53 -1.54
C ALA A 4 -23.31 -21.74 -1.80
N PRO A 5 -23.59 -22.57 -2.84
CA PRO A 5 -22.71 -23.66 -3.23
C PRO A 5 -21.28 -23.16 -3.46
N GLY A 6 -20.29 -23.79 -2.81
CA GLY A 6 -18.87 -23.41 -2.90
C GLY A 6 -18.38 -22.42 -1.85
N MET A 7 -19.22 -21.95 -0.92
CA MET A 7 -18.81 -21.09 0.19
C MET A 7 -18.56 -21.87 1.47
N TRP A 8 -17.56 -21.44 2.24
CA TRP A 8 -17.31 -21.97 3.58
C TRP A 8 -18.44 -21.60 4.55
N ASP A 9 -18.94 -22.60 5.28
CA ASP A 9 -19.94 -22.42 6.32
C ASP A 9 -19.31 -21.88 7.61
N PHE A 10 -18.97 -20.59 7.60
CA PHE A 10 -18.52 -19.86 8.79
C PHE A 10 -19.64 -19.04 9.42
N PRO A 11 -19.61 -18.87 10.75
CA PRO A 11 -20.50 -17.93 11.43
C PRO A 11 -20.31 -16.50 10.90
N ASP A 12 -21.28 -15.63 11.16
CA ASP A 12 -21.20 -14.23 10.79
C ASP A 12 -20.00 -13.53 11.41
N ALA A 13 -19.64 -12.39 10.80
CA ALA A 13 -18.49 -11.60 11.20
C ALA A 13 -18.53 -11.30 12.71
N ARG A 14 -17.45 -11.65 13.41
CA ARG A 14 -17.35 -11.51 14.86
C ARG A 14 -16.16 -10.65 15.23
N ARG A 15 -16.41 -9.64 16.05
CA ARG A 15 -15.35 -8.85 16.70
C ARG A 15 -14.91 -9.54 17.99
N ILE A 16 -13.61 -9.75 18.14
CA ILE A 16 -12.97 -10.27 19.36
C ILE A 16 -11.84 -9.28 19.73
N GLY A 17 -12.09 -8.42 20.71
CA GLY A 17 -11.17 -7.32 21.05
C GLY A 17 -11.03 -6.33 19.88
N ARG A 18 -9.80 -6.16 19.39
CA ARG A 18 -9.47 -5.39 18.17
C ARG A 18 -9.43 -6.23 16.90
N ARG A 19 -9.70 -7.53 16.96
CA ARG A 19 -9.69 -8.40 15.78
C ARG A 19 -11.08 -8.59 15.22
N LEU A 20 -11.21 -8.47 13.90
CA LEU A 20 -12.40 -8.88 13.17
C LEU A 20 -12.14 -10.24 12.54
N HIS A 21 -13.00 -11.20 12.86
CA HIS A 21 -13.01 -12.53 12.27
C HIS A 21 -14.17 -12.63 11.28
N ALA A 22 -13.91 -12.89 10.01
CA ALA A 22 -14.96 -12.97 8.99
C ALA A 22 -14.62 -13.95 7.85
N ARG A 23 -15.60 -14.17 6.97
CA ARG A 23 -15.45 -14.87 5.68
C ARG A 23 -15.38 -13.78 4.60
N ALA A 24 -14.36 -13.79 3.75
CA ALA A 24 -14.10 -12.76 2.74
C ALA A 24 -13.79 -11.36 3.31
N CYS A 25 -12.82 -11.28 4.23
CA CYS A 25 -12.14 -10.00 4.47
C CYS A 25 -11.47 -9.53 3.18
N ASP A 26 -10.83 -10.45 2.45
CA ASP A 26 -10.29 -10.22 1.12
C ASP A 26 -11.41 -10.21 0.05
N ASP A 27 -11.71 -9.12 -0.65
CA ASP A 27 -11.29 -7.73 -0.39
C ASP A 27 -12.45 -6.83 0.08
N VAL A 28 -13.47 -7.42 0.71
CA VAL A 28 -14.62 -6.67 1.25
C VAL A 28 -14.19 -5.63 2.28
N VAL A 29 -13.13 -5.89 3.04
CA VAL A 29 -12.59 -4.92 4.00
C VAL A 29 -11.94 -3.74 3.30
N GLY A 30 -11.23 -3.96 2.18
CA GLY A 30 -10.72 -2.88 1.33
C GLY A 30 -11.85 -1.98 0.83
N VAL A 31 -12.94 -2.59 0.33
CA VAL A 31 -14.16 -1.87 -0.05
C VAL A 31 -14.74 -1.06 1.12
N ALA A 32 -14.85 -1.67 2.31
CA ALA A 32 -15.34 -0.98 3.50
C ALA A 32 -14.45 0.20 3.89
N ALA A 33 -13.13 0.06 3.81
CA ALA A 33 -12.17 1.14 4.09
C ALA A 33 -12.38 2.34 3.15
N ILE A 34 -12.54 2.09 1.84
CA ILE A 34 -12.83 3.13 0.85
C ILE A 34 -14.15 3.84 1.16
N LEU A 35 -15.21 3.10 1.48
CA LEU A 35 -16.50 3.69 1.80
C LEU A 35 -16.45 4.53 3.08
N CYS A 36 -15.78 4.05 4.13
CA CYS A 36 -15.55 4.82 5.35
C CYS A 36 -14.78 6.11 5.08
N PHE A 37 -13.71 6.04 4.28
CA PHE A 37 -12.94 7.20 3.85
C PHE A 37 -13.81 8.24 3.13
N LEU A 38 -14.62 7.81 2.16
CA LEU A 38 -15.53 8.71 1.43
C LEU A 38 -16.59 9.32 2.34
N ASP A 39 -17.21 8.54 3.23
CA ASP A 39 -18.18 9.04 4.21
C ASP A 39 -17.54 10.10 5.12
N ASN A 40 -16.30 9.87 5.57
CA ASN A 40 -15.57 10.84 6.38
C ASN A 40 -15.31 12.15 5.63
N LEU A 41 -14.89 12.11 4.36
CA LEU A 41 -14.73 13.31 3.54
C LEU A 41 -16.05 14.07 3.37
N CYS A 42 -17.14 13.36 3.09
CA CYS A 42 -18.47 13.95 2.92
C CYS A 42 -18.95 14.63 4.21
N ARG A 43 -18.83 13.96 5.37
CA ARG A 43 -19.25 14.49 6.68
C ARG A 43 -18.42 15.72 7.09
N LYS A 44 -17.11 15.68 6.87
CA LYS A 44 -16.19 16.80 7.17
C LYS A 44 -16.31 17.93 6.14
N LYS A 45 -17.00 17.70 5.02
CA LYS A 45 -17.10 18.61 3.86
C LYS A 45 -15.72 19.01 3.35
N THR A 46 -14.77 18.09 3.36
CA THR A 46 -13.40 18.35 2.95
C THR A 46 -13.32 18.32 1.42
N PRO A 47 -12.93 19.41 0.74
CA PRO A 47 -12.72 19.38 -0.69
C PRO A 47 -11.54 18.46 -1.04
N ALA A 48 -11.78 17.43 -1.85
CA ALA A 48 -10.77 16.52 -2.34
C ALA A 48 -11.11 16.07 -3.77
N ARG A 49 -10.09 15.94 -4.64
CA ARG A 49 -10.24 15.33 -5.97
C ARG A 49 -9.76 13.88 -5.89
N CYS A 50 -10.66 12.99 -5.52
CA CYS A 50 -10.39 11.55 -5.42
C CYS A 50 -11.50 10.74 -6.11
N HIS A 51 -11.16 9.54 -6.58
CA HIS A 51 -12.12 8.59 -7.14
C HIS A 51 -12.02 7.28 -6.36
N ALA A 52 -13.15 6.68 -6.04
CA ALA A 52 -13.21 5.28 -5.61
C ALA A 52 -13.54 4.43 -6.84
N PHE A 53 -12.69 3.45 -7.11
CA PHE A 53 -12.82 2.57 -8.26
C PHE A 53 -12.91 1.12 -7.77
N PHE A 54 -14.04 0.47 -8.05
CA PHE A 54 -14.31 -0.90 -7.60
C PHE A 54 -14.29 -1.84 -8.79
N THR A 55 -13.25 -2.66 -8.88
CA THR A 55 -13.13 -3.68 -9.90
C THR A 55 -13.88 -4.95 -9.49
N ARG A 56 -14.12 -5.83 -10.47
CA ARG A 56 -14.57 -7.20 -10.24
C ARG A 56 -13.66 -8.13 -11.01
N ALA A 57 -13.78 -9.43 -10.75
CA ALA A 57 -13.06 -10.45 -11.50
C ALA A 57 -11.52 -10.29 -11.37
N GLU A 58 -11.07 -9.93 -10.17
CA GLU A 58 -9.66 -9.94 -9.78
C GLU A 58 -9.13 -11.39 -9.80
N GLU A 59 -9.87 -12.31 -9.19
CA GLU A 59 -9.58 -13.75 -9.05
C GLU A 59 -9.42 -14.54 -10.36
N VAL A 60 -9.74 -13.94 -11.51
CA VAL A 60 -9.53 -14.52 -12.84
C VAL A 60 -8.34 -13.89 -13.57
N GLY A 61 -7.44 -13.23 -12.84
CA GLY A 61 -6.26 -12.55 -13.36
C GLY A 61 -6.50 -11.09 -13.70
N PHE A 62 -7.06 -10.32 -12.75
CA PHE A 62 -7.24 -8.87 -12.84
C PHE A 62 -8.13 -8.40 -14.00
N GLY A 63 -9.09 -9.22 -14.42
CA GLY A 63 -9.89 -8.99 -15.63
C GLY A 63 -10.62 -7.64 -15.63
N GLY A 64 -11.14 -7.23 -14.47
CA GLY A 64 -11.80 -5.93 -14.31
C GLY A 64 -10.84 -4.75 -14.46
N ALA A 65 -9.68 -4.79 -13.81
CA ALA A 65 -8.66 -3.76 -13.92
C ALA A 65 -8.12 -3.63 -15.36
N LEU A 66 -7.88 -4.77 -16.02
CA LEU A 66 -7.45 -4.82 -17.42
C LEU A 66 -8.47 -4.17 -18.35
N ALA A 67 -9.74 -4.57 -18.25
CA ALA A 67 -10.82 -4.01 -19.05
C ALA A 67 -11.00 -2.51 -18.83
N ALA A 68 -10.93 -2.06 -17.58
CA ALA A 68 -11.06 -0.65 -17.23
C ALA A 68 -9.93 0.22 -17.78
N CYS A 69 -8.69 -0.28 -17.72
CA CYS A 69 -7.53 0.41 -18.28
C CYS A 69 -7.60 0.47 -19.82
N ALA A 70 -8.04 -0.61 -20.46
CA ALA A 70 -8.20 -0.68 -21.92
C ALA A 70 -9.31 0.25 -22.43
N ASP A 71 -10.42 0.38 -21.69
CA ASP A 71 -11.54 1.28 -22.01
C ASP A 71 -11.23 2.76 -21.71
N GLY A 72 -10.18 3.03 -20.94
CA GLY A 72 -9.84 4.40 -20.52
C GLY A 72 -10.74 4.94 -19.41
N ALA A 73 -11.36 4.05 -18.62
CA ALA A 73 -12.22 4.41 -17.50
C ALA A 73 -11.44 5.04 -16.32
N VAL A 74 -10.14 4.77 -16.24
CA VAL A 74 -9.23 5.35 -15.24
C VAL A 74 -8.59 6.62 -15.81
N PRO A 75 -8.68 7.78 -15.13
CA PRO A 75 -8.05 9.02 -15.60
C PRO A 75 -6.53 8.86 -15.76
N ARG A 76 -5.97 9.31 -16.88
CA ARG A 76 -4.54 9.15 -17.20
C ARG A 76 -3.59 9.92 -16.28
N ASP A 77 -4.08 10.98 -15.64
CA ASP A 77 -3.35 11.78 -14.66
C ASP A 77 -3.52 11.25 -13.21
N ALA A 78 -4.21 10.12 -13.01
CA ALA A 78 -4.43 9.57 -11.69
C ALA A 78 -3.18 8.88 -11.13
N ILE A 79 -2.90 9.12 -9.85
CA ILE A 79 -2.06 8.27 -9.02
C ILE A 79 -2.94 7.13 -8.51
N VAL A 80 -2.67 5.91 -8.94
CA VAL A 80 -3.48 4.76 -8.58
C VAL A 80 -2.92 4.11 -7.31
N VAL A 81 -3.75 4.03 -6.27
CA VAL A 81 -3.44 3.29 -5.05
C VAL A 81 -4.38 2.10 -4.98
N ALA A 82 -3.91 0.92 -5.39
CA ALA A 82 -4.68 -0.31 -5.29
C ALA A 82 -4.74 -0.76 -3.83
N ILE A 83 -5.89 -1.30 -3.43
CA ILE A 83 -6.18 -1.70 -2.06
C ILE A 83 -6.49 -3.18 -2.10
N GLU A 84 -5.87 -3.95 -1.20
CA GLU A 84 -6.07 -5.40 -1.11
C GLU A 84 -5.91 -5.88 0.34
N CYS A 85 -6.37 -7.09 0.63
CA CYS A 85 -5.90 -7.83 1.80
C CYS A 85 -4.74 -8.73 1.39
N SER A 86 -3.65 -8.74 2.16
CA SER A 86 -2.51 -9.60 1.87
C SER A 86 -2.23 -10.52 3.04
N LYS A 87 -1.94 -11.78 2.74
CA LYS A 87 -1.38 -12.70 3.72
C LYS A 87 -0.22 -12.04 4.44
N ALA A 88 -0.25 -12.06 5.77
CA ALA A 88 0.88 -11.65 6.58
C ALA A 88 2.09 -12.56 6.26
N ILE A 89 3.16 -11.96 5.71
CA ILE A 89 4.44 -12.63 5.46
C ILE A 89 5.44 -12.27 6.56
N ALA A 90 6.61 -12.91 6.57
CA ALA A 90 7.63 -12.68 7.59
C ALA A 90 7.96 -11.19 7.74
N GLY A 91 7.77 -10.62 8.94
CA GLY A 91 7.98 -9.20 9.23
C GLY A 91 6.88 -8.27 8.68
N VAL A 92 5.67 -8.79 8.48
CA VAL A 92 4.43 -8.01 8.45
C VAL A 92 3.58 -8.51 9.61
N LEU A 93 3.19 -7.60 10.50
CA LEU A 93 2.43 -7.94 11.71
C LEU A 93 1.04 -7.31 11.66
N LEU A 94 0.06 -8.02 12.21
CA LEU A 94 -1.27 -7.46 12.48
C LEU A 94 -1.17 -6.47 13.65
N GLY A 95 -1.82 -5.33 13.53
CA GLY A 95 -1.83 -4.25 14.52
C GLY A 95 -0.67 -3.25 14.39
N ASP A 96 0.27 -3.49 13.48
CA ASP A 96 1.41 -2.59 13.20
C ASP A 96 1.11 -1.61 12.06
N GLY A 97 -0.14 -1.50 11.63
CA GLY A 97 -0.64 -0.62 10.59
C GLY A 97 -0.70 -1.27 9.20
N PRO A 98 -1.41 -0.63 8.25
CA PRO A 98 -1.46 -1.06 6.87
C PRO A 98 -0.07 -1.02 6.21
N VAL A 99 0.13 -1.86 5.21
CA VAL A 99 1.41 -2.01 4.52
C VAL A 99 1.40 -1.25 3.20
N LEU A 100 2.28 -0.26 3.04
CA LEU A 100 2.66 0.23 1.72
C LEU A 100 3.47 -0.84 0.99
N ARG A 101 2.86 -1.39 -0.05
CA ARG A 101 3.47 -2.35 -0.96
C ARG A 101 4.33 -1.58 -1.95
N VAL A 102 5.62 -1.90 -1.98
CA VAL A 102 6.57 -1.25 -2.93
C VAL A 102 6.67 -2.02 -4.25
N GLY A 103 5.97 -3.14 -4.32
CA GLY A 103 5.98 -4.11 -5.40
C GLY A 103 5.35 -5.40 -4.94
N ASP A 104 5.32 -6.35 -5.87
CA ASP A 104 4.78 -7.67 -5.69
C ASP A 104 5.68 -8.73 -6.37
N LYS A 105 5.17 -9.95 -6.56
CA LYS A 105 5.90 -11.03 -7.23
C LYS A 105 6.29 -10.70 -8.68
N ALA A 106 5.49 -9.91 -9.38
CA ALA A 106 5.63 -9.67 -10.82
C ALA A 106 6.37 -8.37 -11.11
N THR A 107 6.19 -7.32 -10.30
CA THR A 107 6.67 -5.97 -10.63
C THR A 107 7.00 -5.16 -9.38
N VAL A 108 8.03 -4.32 -9.48
CA VAL A 108 8.25 -3.21 -8.56
C VAL A 108 7.38 -2.04 -9.01
N PHE A 109 6.55 -1.52 -8.10
CA PHE A 109 5.62 -0.44 -8.43
C PHE A 109 6.32 0.88 -8.68
N THR A 110 5.58 1.88 -9.15
CA THR A 110 6.18 3.15 -9.55
C THR A 110 6.89 3.80 -8.36
N PRO A 111 8.21 4.07 -8.45
CA PRO A 111 8.98 4.59 -7.32
C PRO A 111 8.44 5.91 -6.80
N ALA A 112 8.01 6.80 -7.69
CA ALA A 112 7.43 8.08 -7.33
C ALA A 112 6.11 7.93 -6.57
N ALA A 113 5.15 7.14 -7.08
CA ALA A 113 3.87 6.90 -6.42
C ALA A 113 4.05 6.30 -5.02
N THR A 114 4.94 5.31 -4.91
CA THR A 114 5.29 4.66 -3.64
C THR A 114 5.93 5.65 -2.66
N ALA A 115 6.89 6.46 -3.12
CA ALA A 115 7.55 7.47 -2.30
C ALA A 115 6.60 8.58 -1.84
N PHE A 116 5.67 8.99 -2.72
CA PHE A 116 4.62 9.95 -2.39
C PHE A 116 3.74 9.43 -1.26
N CYS A 117 3.22 8.21 -1.40
CA CYS A 117 2.39 7.59 -0.36
C CYS A 117 3.14 7.45 0.96
N GLN A 118 4.40 6.99 0.91
CA GLN A 118 5.26 6.89 2.08
C GLN A 118 5.41 8.25 2.79
N THR A 119 5.72 9.30 2.04
CA THR A 119 5.96 10.62 2.64
C THR A 119 4.69 11.18 3.28
N VAL A 120 3.51 10.93 2.69
CA VAL A 120 2.22 11.30 3.29
C VAL A 120 1.98 10.53 4.59
N ALA A 121 2.27 9.23 4.63
CA ALA A 121 2.19 8.45 5.87
C ALA A 121 3.18 8.93 6.94
N GLU A 122 4.41 9.29 6.56
CA GLU A 122 5.39 9.84 7.50
C GLU A 122 4.95 11.18 8.09
N ASP A 123 4.27 12.03 7.31
CA ASP A 123 3.70 13.26 7.83
C ASP A 123 2.51 12.98 8.76
N LEU A 124 1.66 12.01 8.41
CA LEU A 124 0.56 11.58 9.26
C LEU A 124 1.08 11.01 10.59
N ALA A 125 2.13 10.18 10.57
CA ALA A 125 2.78 9.64 11.77
C ALA A 125 3.43 10.71 12.66
N LYS A 126 3.84 11.84 12.10
CA LYS A 126 4.34 12.99 12.88
C LYS A 126 3.19 13.78 13.52
N ALA A 127 2.05 13.87 12.84
CA ALA A 127 0.88 14.58 13.31
C ALA A 127 0.07 13.77 14.34
N ASP A 128 0.08 12.44 14.21
CA ASP A 128 -0.61 11.50 15.08
C ASP A 128 0.35 10.37 15.49
N SER A 129 0.69 10.34 16.79
CA SER A 129 1.61 9.34 17.35
C SER A 129 1.01 7.94 17.46
N ALA A 130 -0.31 7.81 17.35
CA ALA A 130 -1.02 6.54 17.30
C ALA A 130 -1.02 5.93 15.88
N PHE A 131 -0.84 6.75 14.85
CA PHE A 131 -0.77 6.26 13.48
C PHE A 131 0.45 5.37 13.27
N ARG A 132 0.20 4.19 12.68
CA ARG A 132 1.21 3.22 12.31
C ARG A 132 1.03 2.85 10.85
N PHE A 133 2.14 2.56 10.19
CA PHE A 133 2.15 1.95 8.87
C PHE A 133 3.42 1.13 8.70
N GLN A 134 3.36 0.15 7.82
CA GLN A 134 4.48 -0.68 7.43
C GLN A 134 4.84 -0.41 5.97
N ARG A 135 6.06 -0.77 5.55
CA ARG A 135 6.50 -0.67 4.15
C ARG A 135 7.25 -1.92 3.76
N LYS A 136 6.83 -2.59 2.68
CA LYS A 136 7.46 -3.86 2.29
C LYS A 136 7.25 -4.21 0.81
N LEU A 137 8.16 -5.03 0.28
CA LEU A 137 7.90 -5.81 -0.92
C LEU A 137 7.02 -7.00 -0.51
N MET A 138 5.85 -7.14 -1.12
CA MET A 138 4.86 -8.17 -0.78
C MET A 138 4.77 -9.17 -1.93
N ASP A 139 5.71 -10.12 -1.98
CA ASP A 139 5.99 -11.03 -3.10
C ASP A 139 5.25 -12.37 -3.05
N GLY A 140 4.32 -12.55 -2.10
CA GLY A 140 3.50 -13.76 -1.97
C GLY A 140 2.51 -13.98 -3.13
N GLY A 141 2.22 -12.93 -3.90
CA GLY A 141 1.29 -12.93 -5.03
C GLY A 141 1.50 -11.71 -5.92
N THR A 142 0.61 -11.52 -6.87
CA THR A 142 0.59 -10.34 -7.76
C THR A 142 -0.65 -9.51 -7.42
N CYS A 143 -0.50 -8.19 -7.40
CA CYS A 143 -1.53 -7.21 -7.05
C CYS A 143 -2.02 -6.50 -8.31
N GLU A 144 -3.26 -5.99 -8.31
CA GLU A 144 -3.81 -5.19 -9.41
C GLU A 144 -2.92 -4.00 -9.81
N SER A 145 -2.11 -3.47 -8.89
CA SER A 145 -1.09 -2.44 -9.16
C SER A 145 -0.18 -2.78 -10.35
N THR A 146 0.12 -4.07 -10.56
CA THR A 146 0.90 -4.53 -11.72
C THR A 146 0.20 -4.22 -13.05
N VAL A 147 -1.13 -4.31 -13.10
CA VAL A 147 -1.91 -3.95 -14.30
C VAL A 147 -1.83 -2.45 -14.57
N TYR A 148 -2.02 -1.62 -13.54
CA TYR A 148 -1.95 -0.17 -13.71
C TYR A 148 -0.53 0.27 -14.12
N CYS A 149 0.52 -0.31 -13.54
CA CYS A 149 1.90 -0.09 -13.99
C CYS A 149 2.09 -0.50 -15.46
N HIS A 150 1.56 -1.65 -15.87
CA HIS A 150 1.65 -2.13 -17.26
C HIS A 150 1.01 -1.15 -18.26
N TYR A 151 -0.08 -0.49 -17.89
CA TYR A 151 -0.76 0.52 -18.71
C TYR A 151 -0.16 1.94 -18.59
N GLY A 152 0.97 2.09 -17.90
CA GLY A 152 1.71 3.33 -17.78
C GLY A 152 1.18 4.32 -16.74
N TYR A 153 0.36 3.86 -15.79
CA TYR A 153 -0.07 4.70 -14.67
C TYR A 153 1.01 4.78 -13.58
N ASP A 154 1.03 5.89 -12.86
CA ASP A 154 1.72 6.00 -11.57
C ASP A 154 0.93 5.21 -10.52
N ALA A 155 1.36 3.98 -10.23
CA ALA A 155 0.62 3.07 -9.37
C ALA A 155 1.45 2.52 -8.21
N THR A 156 0.77 2.25 -7.10
CA THR A 156 1.29 1.53 -5.93
C THR A 156 0.15 0.82 -5.20
N GLY A 157 0.46 0.02 -4.18
CA GLY A 157 -0.53 -0.71 -3.40
C GLY A 157 -0.44 -0.43 -1.91
N ILE A 158 -1.58 -0.39 -1.22
CA ILE A 158 -1.64 -0.43 0.25
C ILE A 158 -2.50 -1.61 0.64
N CYS A 159 -1.98 -2.52 1.47
CA CYS A 159 -2.73 -3.69 1.90
C CYS A 159 -2.90 -3.80 3.40
N LEU A 160 -4.00 -4.41 3.82
CA LEU A 160 -4.20 -4.82 5.21
C LEU A 160 -3.52 -6.17 5.47
N PRO A 161 -2.75 -6.29 6.57
CA PRO A 161 -2.30 -7.59 7.06
C PRO A 161 -3.49 -8.51 7.35
N LEU A 162 -3.45 -9.71 6.78
CA LEU A 162 -4.52 -10.70 6.89
C LEU A 162 -3.97 -12.04 7.40
N LEU A 163 -4.61 -12.60 8.43
CA LEU A 163 -4.43 -14.01 8.81
C LEU A 163 -5.48 -14.90 8.15
N ASN A 164 -5.10 -16.16 7.95
CA ASN A 164 -5.92 -17.18 7.31
C ASN A 164 -6.40 -16.75 5.93
N TYR A 165 -5.53 -16.14 5.13
CA TYR A 165 -5.79 -15.78 3.73
C TYR A 165 -6.51 -16.92 2.99
N HIS A 166 -7.59 -16.59 2.28
CA HIS A 166 -8.51 -17.54 1.63
C HIS A 166 -9.20 -18.50 2.61
N ASN A 167 -9.40 -18.03 3.85
CA ASN A 167 -9.88 -18.80 4.98
C ASN A 167 -9.03 -20.04 5.34
N MET A 168 -7.72 -20.03 5.05
CA MET A 168 -6.83 -21.17 5.27
C MET A 168 -5.91 -20.98 6.48
N ASP A 169 -6.19 -21.68 7.59
CA ASP A 169 -5.28 -21.83 8.73
C ASP A 169 -4.25 -22.92 8.40
N VAL A 170 -3.20 -22.50 7.68
CA VAL A 170 -2.13 -23.38 7.17
C VAL A 170 -1.36 -24.06 8.32
N GLU A 171 -1.17 -23.36 9.44
CA GLU A 171 -0.45 -23.89 10.60
C GLU A 171 -1.18 -25.09 11.20
N ARG A 172 -2.51 -25.02 11.31
CA ARG A 172 -3.34 -26.11 11.86
C ARG A 172 -3.93 -27.03 10.79
N GLY A 173 -3.64 -26.79 9.51
CA GLY A 173 -4.13 -27.61 8.39
C GLY A 173 -5.65 -27.65 8.29
N ARG A 174 -6.34 -26.53 8.55
CA ARG A 174 -7.81 -26.46 8.57
C ARG A 174 -8.33 -25.15 7.99
N ILE A 175 -9.62 -25.11 7.73
CA ILE A 175 -10.33 -23.90 7.30
C ILE A 175 -10.63 -23.06 8.56
N ALA A 176 -10.38 -21.75 8.51
CA ALA A 176 -10.67 -20.83 9.61
C ALA A 176 -11.11 -19.44 9.10
N PRO A 177 -11.81 -18.64 9.93
CA PRO A 177 -12.12 -17.26 9.56
C PRO A 177 -10.86 -16.46 9.26
N GLU A 178 -10.95 -15.58 8.27
CA GLU A 178 -9.98 -14.55 8.01
C GLU A 178 -9.97 -13.54 9.15
N ILE A 179 -8.79 -13.01 9.47
CA ILE A 179 -8.63 -12.11 10.61
C ILE A 179 -7.82 -10.88 10.22
N ILE A 180 -8.40 -9.71 10.44
CA ILE A 180 -7.72 -8.41 10.38
C ILE A 180 -7.64 -7.80 11.78
N ASP A 181 -6.73 -6.84 11.96
CA ASP A 181 -6.78 -5.91 13.08
C ASP A 181 -7.57 -4.65 12.70
N LEU A 182 -8.45 -4.21 13.60
CA LEU A 182 -9.26 -3.01 13.40
C LEU A 182 -8.43 -1.73 13.51
N ASP A 183 -7.30 -1.73 14.23
CA ASP A 183 -6.39 -0.59 14.26
C ASP A 183 -5.69 -0.41 12.91
N ASP A 184 -5.37 -1.52 12.22
CA ASP A 184 -4.84 -1.46 10.85
C ASP A 184 -5.88 -0.88 9.88
N LEU A 185 -7.14 -1.27 10.02
CA LEU A 185 -8.25 -0.73 9.22
C LEU A 185 -8.46 0.76 9.49
N ASP A 186 -8.49 1.18 10.75
CA ASP A 186 -8.67 2.59 11.13
C ASP A 186 -7.50 3.44 10.60
N ASN A 187 -6.25 2.93 10.69
CA ASN A 187 -5.07 3.58 10.10
C ASN A 187 -5.16 3.65 8.57
N LEU A 188 -5.67 2.61 7.89
CA LEU A 188 -5.86 2.63 6.44
C LEU A 188 -6.80 3.75 6.00
N VAL A 189 -7.95 3.88 6.68
CA VAL A 189 -8.92 4.95 6.41
C VAL A 189 -8.29 6.32 6.63
N ALA A 190 -7.59 6.52 7.75
CA ALA A 190 -6.88 7.77 8.04
C ALA A 190 -5.83 8.10 6.97
N TRP A 191 -5.14 7.10 6.44
CA TRP A 191 -4.15 7.29 5.39
C TRP A 191 -4.80 7.69 4.06
N PHE A 192 -5.92 7.09 3.67
CA PHE A 192 -6.66 7.55 2.48
C PHE A 192 -7.15 8.99 2.61
N GLU A 193 -7.65 9.38 3.78
CA GLU A 193 -7.99 10.77 4.06
C GLU A 193 -6.78 11.69 3.89
N ALA A 194 -5.62 11.30 4.44
CA ALA A 194 -4.39 12.08 4.31
C ALA A 194 -3.92 12.16 2.84
N LEU A 195 -3.99 11.08 2.07
CA LEU A 195 -3.63 11.05 0.65
C LEU A 195 -4.55 11.94 -0.18
N ALA A 196 -5.86 11.92 0.08
CA ALA A 196 -6.83 12.71 -0.67
C ALA A 196 -6.77 14.22 -0.35
N THR A 197 -6.25 14.59 0.82
CA THR A 197 -6.30 15.97 1.35
C THR A 197 -4.91 16.61 1.49
N THR A 198 -3.84 15.86 1.21
CA THR A 198 -2.48 16.37 1.29
C THR A 198 -2.27 17.55 0.36
N ARG A 199 -1.44 18.51 0.80
CA ARG A 199 -0.99 19.64 -0.02
C ARG A 199 0.30 19.33 -0.78
N ARG A 200 0.83 18.12 -0.63
CA ARG A 200 2.01 17.68 -1.39
C ARG A 200 1.65 17.59 -2.87
N VAL A 201 2.53 18.14 -3.69
CA VAL A 201 2.43 18.00 -5.14
C VAL A 201 3.05 16.67 -5.52
N PHE A 202 2.34 15.90 -6.34
CA PHE A 202 2.91 14.77 -7.05
C PHE A 202 3.35 15.22 -8.44
N ASP A 203 4.64 15.10 -8.72
CA ASP A 203 5.27 15.51 -9.98
C ASP A 203 5.99 14.34 -10.68
N GLY A 204 5.70 13.11 -10.27
CA GLY A 204 6.38 11.91 -10.78
C GLY A 204 7.82 11.73 -10.26
N SER A 205 8.26 12.54 -9.29
CA SER A 205 9.57 12.38 -8.63
C SER A 205 9.44 11.87 -7.19
N HIS A 206 10.55 11.41 -6.61
CA HIS A 206 10.58 11.06 -5.19
C HIS A 206 10.62 12.34 -4.34
N PRO A 207 9.64 12.60 -3.46
CA PRO A 207 9.59 13.83 -2.68
C PRO A 207 10.87 14.05 -1.84
N GLY A 208 11.55 15.17 -2.07
CA GLY A 208 12.71 15.61 -1.27
C GLY A 208 14.00 14.79 -1.42
N LEU A 209 14.03 13.75 -2.27
CA LEU A 209 15.20 12.88 -2.42
C LEU A 209 16.39 13.63 -3.02
N ASP A 210 16.17 14.33 -4.13
CA ASP A 210 17.25 15.04 -4.84
C ASP A 210 17.93 16.07 -3.95
N GLN A 211 17.14 16.89 -3.24
CA GLN A 211 17.64 17.88 -2.30
C GLN A 211 18.51 17.24 -1.20
N ARG A 212 18.08 16.07 -0.70
CA ARG A 212 18.83 15.31 0.31
C ARG A 212 20.14 14.77 -0.27
N LEU A 213 20.10 14.14 -1.45
CA LEU A 213 21.29 13.59 -2.10
C LEU A 213 22.31 14.67 -2.45
N ASP A 214 21.85 15.79 -2.98
CA ASP A 214 22.69 16.96 -3.27
C ASP A 214 23.33 17.54 -2.01
N SER A 215 22.57 17.61 -0.91
CA SER A 215 23.10 18.06 0.37
C SER A 215 24.20 17.11 0.90
N LEU A 216 23.99 15.80 0.79
CA LEU A 216 25.00 14.80 1.16
C LEU A 216 26.24 14.92 0.28
N LEU A 217 26.07 15.08 -1.03
CA LEU A 217 27.18 15.27 -1.96
C LEU A 217 27.97 16.52 -1.60
N ARG A 218 27.32 17.67 -1.40
CA ARG A 218 27.98 18.92 -0.97
C ARG A 218 28.77 18.74 0.32
N LYS A 219 28.20 18.02 1.30
CA LYS A 219 28.82 17.78 2.61
C LYS A 219 30.07 16.90 2.52
N HIS A 220 30.02 15.81 1.75
CA HIS A 220 31.04 14.76 1.80
C HIS A 220 32.08 14.84 0.67
N ARG A 221 31.75 15.43 -0.48
CA ARG A 221 32.61 15.46 -1.66
C ARG A 221 34.00 16.08 -1.43
N PRO A 222 34.17 17.21 -0.72
CA PRO A 222 35.50 17.80 -0.53
C PRO A 222 36.47 16.86 0.18
N THR A 223 36.02 16.23 1.28
CA THR A 223 36.84 15.29 2.07
C THR A 223 37.19 14.04 1.27
N LEU A 224 36.23 13.45 0.57
CA LEU A 224 36.46 12.25 -0.25
C LEU A 224 37.43 12.51 -1.42
N LEU A 225 37.37 13.69 -2.04
CA LEU A 225 38.32 14.05 -3.11
C LEU A 225 39.72 14.32 -2.55
N ALA A 226 39.84 14.88 -1.34
CA ALA A 226 41.13 15.09 -0.70
C ALA A 226 41.83 13.77 -0.38
N THR A 227 41.11 12.81 0.21
CA THR A 227 41.67 11.49 0.54
C THR A 227 42.03 10.69 -0.70
N ALA A 228 41.18 10.69 -1.74
CA ALA A 228 41.47 10.01 -3.00
C ALA A 228 42.73 10.57 -3.70
N ARG A 229 42.96 11.88 -3.62
CA ARG A 229 44.17 12.52 -4.16
C ARG A 229 45.43 12.15 -3.38
N ALA A 230 45.34 12.04 -2.06
CA ALA A 230 46.46 11.62 -1.22
C ALA A 230 46.91 10.20 -1.59
N VAL A 231 45.98 9.24 -1.65
CA VAL A 231 46.26 7.85 -2.01
C VAL A 231 46.90 7.73 -3.40
N ARG A 232 46.44 8.52 -4.38
CA ARG A 232 47.03 8.52 -5.73
C ARG A 232 48.44 9.10 -5.78
N ARG A 233 48.77 10.07 -4.93
CA ARG A 233 50.13 10.62 -4.83
C ARG A 233 51.09 9.59 -4.25
N ASP A 234 50.66 8.89 -3.19
CA ASP A 234 51.48 7.85 -2.56
C ASP A 234 51.73 6.68 -3.53
N ALA A 235 50.74 6.31 -4.33
CA ALA A 235 50.86 5.25 -5.34
C ALA A 235 51.72 5.64 -6.57
N ALA A 236 51.87 6.94 -6.87
CA ALA A 236 52.67 7.44 -7.99
C ALA A 236 54.12 7.81 -7.59
N GLY A 237 54.46 7.68 -6.30
CA GLY A 237 55.79 7.94 -5.74
C GLY A 237 56.67 6.70 -5.57
N HIS A 238 56.31 5.57 -6.20
CA HIS A 238 57.14 4.37 -6.39
C HIS A 238 57.39 4.19 -7.89
#